data_AF-A0A931MZ11-F1
#
_entry.id   AF-A0A931MZ11-F1
#
_cell.length_a   1.000
_cell.length_b   1.000
_cell.length_c   1.000
_cell.angle_alpha   90.00
_cell.angle_beta   90.00
_cell.angle_gamma   90.00
#
_symmetry.space_group_name_H-M   'P 1'
#
loop_
_entity.id
_entity.type
_entity.pdbx_description
1 polymer ?
#
loop_
_entity_poly.entity_id
_entity_poly.type
_entity_poly.pdbx_seq_one_letter_code
_entity_poly.pdbx_strand_id
1 'polypeptide(L)' 'MSTAVDLDLLDRYRDRDDVLACQLSGPKLRRLVRTAVGLSEESIDLLTRLSERLRTAEGALPDPAMT' A
#
# COMPACT_ATOMS: atom_id res chain seq x y z
N MET A 1 -21.36 14.45 14.88
CA MET A 1 -21.91 13.08 14.79
C MET A 1 -20.73 12.16 14.57
N SER A 2 -20.32 11.39 15.59
CA SER A 2 -19.18 10.47 15.47
C SER A 2 -19.64 9.31 14.59
N THR A 3 -19.12 9.24 13.37
CA THR A 3 -19.20 8.04 12.54
C THR A 3 -18.40 6.98 13.28
N ALA A 4 -19.07 6.18 14.11
CA ALA A 4 -18.47 4.96 14.63
C ALA A 4 -18.10 4.13 13.40
N VAL A 5 -16.81 4.17 13.04
CA VAL A 5 -16.27 3.39 11.95
C VAL A 5 -16.59 1.94 12.29
N ASP A 6 -17.33 1.28 11.41
CA ASP A 6 -17.72 -0.10 11.58
C ASP A 6 -16.46 -0.96 11.48
N LEU A 7 -15.89 -1.29 12.65
CA LEU A 7 -14.66 -2.07 12.79
C LEU A 7 -14.84 -3.46 12.18
N ASP A 8 -16.05 -4.03 12.22
CA ASP A 8 -16.36 -5.33 11.62
C ASP A 8 -16.34 -5.25 10.09
N LEU A 9 -16.76 -4.12 9.52
CA LEU A 9 -16.65 -3.86 8.09
C LEU A 9 -15.19 -3.75 7.65
N LEU A 10 -14.36 -3.03 8.43
CA LEU A 10 -12.92 -2.91 8.16
C LEU A 10 -12.21 -4.26 8.22
N ASP A 11 -12.53 -5.10 9.20
CA ASP A 11 -11.97 -6.45 9.31
C ASP A 11 -12.37 -7.33 8.13
N ARG A 12 -13.61 -7.24 7.63
CA ARG A 12 -14.02 -7.97 6.41
C ARG A 12 -13.30 -7.50 5.15
N TYR A 13 -13.07 -6.19 5.00
CA TYR A 13 -12.28 -5.67 3.87
C TYR A 13 -10.84 -6.17 3.96
N ARG A 14 -10.27 -6.16 5.16
CA ARG A 14 -8.93 -6.70 5.42
C ARG A 14 -8.79 -8.16 5.03
N ASP A 15 -9.73 -9.01 5.46
CA ASP A 15 -9.74 -10.44 5.12
C ASP A 15 -9.83 -10.68 3.61
N ARG A 16 -10.65 -9.89 2.90
CA ARG A 16 -10.79 -9.99 1.45
C ARG A 16 -9.50 -9.60 0.73
N ASP A 17 -8.86 -8.53 1.16
CA ASP A 17 -7.62 -8.05 0.55
C ASP A 17 -6.44 -9.00 0.83
N ASP A 18 -6.42 -9.65 1.99
CA ASP A 18 -5.45 -10.71 2.31
C ASP A 18 -5.63 -11.95 1.41
N VAL A 19 -6.87 -12.33 1.11
CA VAL A 19 -7.16 -13.41 0.15
C VAL A 19 -6.69 -13.02 -1.26
N LEU A 20 -6.96 -11.80 -1.71
CA LEU A 20 -6.50 -11.29 -2.99
C LEU A 20 -4.96 -11.25 -3.07
N ALA A 21 -4.29 -10.86 -1.99
CA ALA A 21 -2.83 -10.87 -1.93
C ALA A 21 -2.25 -12.29 -2.12
N CYS A 22 -2.93 -13.31 -1.61
CA CYS A 22 -2.51 -14.72 -1.77
C CYS A 22 -2.60 -15.21 -3.22
N GLN A 23 -3.44 -14.61 -4.05
CA GLN A 23 -3.60 -14.97 -5.47
C GLN A 23 -2.46 -14.43 -6.35
N LEU A 24 -1.61 -13.55 -5.82
CA LEU A 24 -0.48 -12.98 -6.55
C LEU A 24 0.68 -13.97 -6.64
N SER A 25 1.04 -14.33 -7.87
CA SER A 25 2.15 -15.25 -8.17
C SER A 25 3.53 -14.65 -7.82
N GLY A 26 3.66 -13.32 -7.89
CA GLY A 26 4.92 -12.62 -7.62
C GLY A 26 5.19 -12.46 -6.13
N PRO A 27 6.30 -13.00 -5.57
CA PRO A 27 6.55 -12.94 -4.12
C PRO A 27 6.76 -11.51 -3.60
N LYS A 28 7.38 -10.64 -4.40
CA LYS A 28 7.57 -9.21 -4.06
C LYS A 28 6.24 -8.46 -4.04
N LEU A 29 5.41 -8.65 -5.07
CA LEU A 29 4.11 -8.01 -5.20
C LEU A 29 3.14 -8.48 -4.10
N ARG A 30 3.12 -9.78 -3.81
CA ARG A 30 2.35 -10.36 -2.70
C ARG A 30 2.74 -9.74 -1.35
N ARG A 31 4.03 -9.60 -1.08
CA ARG A 31 4.53 -8.97 0.15
C ARG A 31 4.09 -7.50 0.23
N LEU A 32 4.20 -6.76 -0.86
CA LEU A 32 3.80 -5.35 -0.93
C LEU A 32 2.31 -5.18 -0.63
N VAL A 33 1.44 -5.97 -1.27
CA VAL A 33 0.00 -5.90 -1.05
C VAL A 33 -0.34 -6.23 0.40
N ARG A 34 0.21 -7.31 0.97
CA ARG A 34 0.03 -7.63 2.40
C ARG A 34 0.49 -6.52 3.35
N THR A 35 1.53 -5.78 2.99
CA THR A 35 2.00 -4.63 3.79
C THR A 35 1.03 -3.45 3.71
N ALA A 36 0.30 -3.32 2.60
CA ALA A 36 -0.66 -2.23 2.37
C ALA A 36 -2.06 -2.53 2.94
N VAL A 37 -2.44 -3.80 3.14
CA VAL A 37 -3.75 -4.20 3.66
C VAL A 37 -4.02 -3.57 5.03
N GLY A 38 -5.18 -2.91 5.16
CA GLY A 38 -5.64 -2.26 6.40
C GLY A 38 -5.02 -0.89 6.69
N LEU A 39 -4.18 -0.36 5.80
CA LEU A 39 -3.68 1.00 5.91
C LEU A 39 -4.74 2.02 5.46
N SER A 40 -4.69 3.22 6.04
CA SER A 40 -5.48 4.36 5.56
C SER A 40 -4.99 4.83 4.20
N GLU A 41 -5.84 5.52 3.45
CA GLU A 41 -5.49 6.16 2.18
C GLU A 41 -4.27 7.10 2.33
N GLU A 42 -4.25 7.92 3.39
CA GLU A 42 -3.10 8.77 3.71
C GLU A 42 -1.79 7.99 3.92
N SER A 43 -1.87 6.81 4.55
CA SER A 43 -0.70 5.93 4.73
C SER A 43 -0.24 5.31 3.41
N ILE A 44 -1.19 5.00 2.51
CA ILE A 44 -0.89 4.52 1.15
C ILE A 44 -0.21 5.61 0.32
N ASP A 45 -0.65 6.86 0.43
CA ASP A 45 -0.01 8.00 -0.23
C ASP A 45 1.43 8.21 0.25
N LEU A 46 1.66 8.09 1.57
CA LEU A 46 3.00 8.16 2.14
C LEU A 46 3.90 7.03 1.62
N LEU A 47 3.40 5.79 1.56
CA LEU A 47 4.13 4.66 0.98
C LEU A 47 4.45 4.87 -0.50
N THR A 48 3.53 5.50 -1.24
CA THR A 48 3.73 5.82 -2.66
C THR A 48 4.88 6.81 -2.83
N ARG A 49 4.88 7.91 -2.07
CA ARG A 49 5.98 8.90 -2.08
C ARG A 49 7.32 8.31 -1.67
N LEU A 50 7.33 7.42 -0.66
CA LEU A 50 8.55 6.71 -0.26
C LEU A 50 9.05 5.79 -1.38
N SER A 51 8.14 5.08 -2.05
CA SER A 51 8.48 4.19 -3.16
C SER A 51 9.06 4.97 -4.34
N GLU A 52 8.55 6.16 -4.63
CA GLU A 52 9.11 7.06 -5.65
C GLU A 52 10.54 7.48 -5.29
N ARG A 53 10.76 7.94 -4.05
CA ARG A 53 12.10 8.31 -3.57
C ARG A 53 13.09 7.16 -3.64
N LEU A 54 12.67 5.94 -3.30
CA LEU A 54 13.50 4.74 -3.41
C LEU A 54 13.86 4.46 -4.87
N ARG A 55 12.89 4.54 -5.80
CA ARG A 55 13.15 4.37 -7.23
C ARG A 55 14.10 5.43 -7.78
N THR A 56 13.98 6.68 -7.34
CA THR A 56 14.94 7.74 -7.69
C THR A 56 16.34 7.40 -7.18
N ALA A 57 16.47 7.00 -5.91
CA ALA A 57 17.76 6.61 -5.32
C ALA A 57 18.38 5.36 -6.00
N GLU A 58 17.55 4.45 -6.50
CA GLU A 58 17.94 3.28 -7.28
C GLU A 58 18.17 3.57 -8.77
N GLY A 59 17.95 4.81 -9.23
CA GLY A 59 18.08 5.21 -10.64
C GLY A 59 16.98 4.69 -11.57
N ALA A 60 15.89 4.17 -11.01
CA ALA A 60 14.73 3.64 -11.74
C ALA A 60 13.71 4.74 -12.12
N LEU A 61 13.79 5.93 -11.51
CA LEU A 61 13.04 7.12 -11.88
C LEU A 61 13.99 8.32 -12.02
N PRO A 62 13.69 9.29 -12.91
CA PRO A 62 14.45 10.53 -12.97
C PRO A 62 14.35 11.28 -11.63
N ASP A 63 15.45 11.91 -11.23
CA ASP A 63 15.49 12.69 -10.00
C ASP A 63 14.68 13.99 -10.19
N PRO A 64 13.59 14.20 -9.41
CA PRO A 64 12.82 15.43 -9.51
C PRO A 64 13.62 16.68 -9.12
N ALA A 65 14.78 16.54 -8.47
CA ALA A 65 15.70 17.66 -8.18
C ALA A 65 16.62 18.03 -9.37
N MET A 66 16.62 17.24 -10.44
CA MET A 66 17.43 17.47 -11.65
C MET A 66 16.63 18.04 -12.84
N THR A 67 15.37 18.43 -12.64
CA THR A 67 14.50 19.05 -13.67
C THR A 67 14.03 20.43 -13.21
#